data_AF-A0A661XBN0-F1
#
_entry.id   AF-A0A661XBN0-F1
#
_cell.length_a   1.000
_cell.length_b   1.000
_cell.length_c   1.000
_cell.angle_alpha   90.00
_cell.angle_beta   90.00
_cell.angle_gamma   90.00
#
_symmetry.space_group_name_H-M   'P 1'
#
loop_
_entity.id
_entity.type
_entity.pdbx_description
1 polymer ?
#
loop_
_entity_poly.entity_id
_entity_poly.type
_entity_poly.pdbx_seq_one_letter_code
_entity_poly.pdbx_strand_id
1 'polypeptide(L)'
;MFALFLVNVVIPLVAGVVYFLMALEIKRVSRVRKLIFGEIGYRRAFIGFLLLGIYLITRPFQNILGPHPYPMVVNCIRQFFLMAIIAPSILVGIFHWAAVKWKVPKAAEVSSYVIGFLMALIFILI
;
A
#
# COMPACT_ATOMS: atom_id res chain seq x y z
N MET A 1 -19.24 7.00 21.47
CA MET A 1 -19.72 6.06 20.43
C MET A 1 -19.58 6.62 19.01
N PHE A 2 -20.18 7.78 18.70
CA PHE A 2 -20.14 8.35 17.33
C PHE A 2 -18.73 8.60 16.79
N ALA A 3 -17.84 9.22 17.58
CA ALA A 3 -16.46 9.47 17.17
C ALA A 3 -15.68 8.17 16.82
N LEU A 4 -15.90 7.09 17.57
CA LEU A 4 -15.26 5.80 17.31
C LEU A 4 -15.72 5.18 15.99
N PHE A 5 -17.02 5.24 15.69
CA PHE A 5 -17.56 4.77 14.43
C PHE A 5 -16.98 5.59 13.25
N LEU A 6 -16.93 6.90 13.40
CA LEU A 6 -16.43 7.80 12.36
C LEU A 6 -14.95 7.50 12.05
N VAL A 7 -14.11 7.38 13.08
CA VAL A 7 -12.66 7.14 12.92
C VAL A 7 -12.33 5.73 12.44
N ASN A 8 -13.09 4.72 12.86
CA ASN A 8 -12.77 3.32 12.58
C ASN A 8 -13.49 2.73 11.37
N VAL A 9 -14.54 3.39 10.87
CA VAL A 9 -15.35 2.92 9.74
C VAL A 9 -15.37 3.96 8.61
N VAL A 10 -15.81 5.18 8.90
CA VAL A 10 -16.03 6.21 7.87
C VAL A 10 -14.71 6.73 7.29
N ILE A 11 -13.77 7.16 8.14
CA ILE A 11 -12.48 7.72 7.69
C ILE A 11 -11.70 6.72 6.82
N PRO A 12 -11.54 5.43 7.20
CA PRO A 12 -10.81 4.47 6.37
C PRO A 12 -11.49 4.21 5.03
N LEU A 13 -12.83 4.18 4.97
CA LEU A 13 -13.57 4.04 3.72
C LEU A 13 -13.33 5.24 2.80
N VAL A 14 -13.50 6.46 3.32
CA VAL A 14 -13.28 7.70 2.57
C VAL A 14 -11.84 7.77 2.08
N ALA A 15 -10.87 7.46 2.95
CA ALA A 15 -9.47 7.44 2.58
C ALA A 15 -9.21 6.41 1.47
N GLY A 16 -9.73 5.18 1.58
CA GLY A 16 -9.55 4.18 0.52
C GLY A 16 -10.17 4.58 -0.82
N VAL A 17 -11.33 5.24 -0.82
CA VAL A 17 -11.93 5.83 -2.03
C VAL A 17 -11.04 6.90 -2.64
N VAL A 18 -10.47 7.79 -1.82
CA VAL A 18 -9.51 8.81 -2.29
C VAL A 18 -8.28 8.16 -2.94
N TYR A 19 -7.73 7.10 -2.35
CA TYR A 19 -6.63 6.35 -2.94
C TYR A 19 -7.01 5.69 -4.28
N PHE A 20 -8.23 5.17 -4.42
CA PHE A 20 -8.71 4.68 -5.72
C PHE A 20 -8.88 5.79 -6.76
N LEU A 21 -9.36 6.98 -6.36
CA LEU A 21 -9.43 8.14 -7.24
C LEU A 21 -8.03 8.57 -7.70
N MET A 22 -7.04 8.56 -6.80
CA MET A 22 -5.63 8.82 -7.16
C MET A 22 -5.09 7.77 -8.14
N ALA A 23 -5.41 6.50 -7.96
CA ALA A 23 -5.03 5.45 -8.90
C ALA A 23 -5.66 5.69 -10.30
N LEU A 24 -6.93 6.09 -10.36
CA LEU A 24 -7.60 6.44 -11.61
C LEU A 24 -6.97 7.66 -12.28
N GLU A 25 -6.62 8.68 -11.50
CA GLU A 25 -5.98 9.88 -12.01
C GLU A 25 -4.59 9.55 -12.59
N ILE A 26 -3.82 8.68 -11.94
CA ILE A 26 -2.55 8.21 -12.49
C ILE A 26 -2.75 7.42 -13.79
N LYS A 27 -3.79 6.58 -13.87
CA LYS A 27 -4.14 5.89 -15.12
C LYS A 27 -4.52 6.86 -16.23
N ARG A 28 -5.13 8.00 -15.90
CA ARG A 28 -5.48 9.06 -16.86
C ARG A 28 -4.24 9.83 -17.30
N VAL A 29 -3.46 10.35 -16.35
CA VAL A 29 -2.26 11.17 -16.59
C VAL A 29 -1.17 10.37 -17.31
N SER A 30 -1.01 9.08 -16.98
CA SER A 30 -0.02 8.23 -17.64
C SER A 30 -0.26 8.10 -19.15
N ARG A 31 -1.51 8.15 -19.65
CA ARG A 31 -1.76 8.12 -21.11
C ARG A 31 -1.13 9.30 -21.84
N VAL A 32 -1.04 10.46 -21.18
CA VAL A 32 -0.51 11.69 -21.78
C VAL A 32 0.98 11.88 -21.46
N ARG A 33 1.44 11.50 -20.26
CA ARG A 33 2.81 11.76 -19.77
C ARG A 33 3.78 10.58 -19.82
N LYS A 34 3.36 9.41 -20.31
CA LYS A 34 4.23 8.23 -20.47
C LYS A 34 5.50 8.51 -21.28
N LEU A 35 5.44 9.42 -22.25
CA LEU A 35 6.55 9.81 -23.12
C LEU A 35 7.67 10.58 -22.39
N ILE A 36 7.38 11.22 -21.24
CA ILE A 36 8.31 12.16 -20.58
C ILE A 36 8.94 11.58 -19.31
N PHE A 37 8.20 10.80 -18.52
CA PHE A 37 8.62 10.39 -17.17
C PHE A 37 8.88 8.87 -16.99
N GLY A 38 8.79 8.09 -18.07
CA GLY A 38 9.05 6.65 -18.06
C GLY A 38 7.86 5.83 -17.56
N GLU A 39 7.55 4.74 -18.28
CA GLU A 39 6.35 3.92 -18.01
C GLU A 39 6.38 3.20 -16.65
N ILE A 40 7.58 2.91 -16.13
CA ILE A 40 7.77 2.08 -14.93
C ILE A 40 7.29 2.81 -13.67
N GLY A 41 7.61 4.09 -13.53
CA GLY A 41 7.23 4.90 -12.36
C GLY A 41 5.71 5.02 -12.23
N TYR A 42 5.03 5.37 -13.33
CA TYR A 42 3.57 5.46 -13.35
C TYR A 42 2.86 4.13 -13.07
N ARG A 43 3.38 3.02 -13.59
CA ARG A 43 2.82 1.69 -13.33
C ARG A 43 2.96 1.29 -11.87
N ARG A 44 4.14 1.52 -11.26
CA ARG A 44 4.38 1.21 -9.84
C ARG A 44 3.55 2.12 -8.93
N ALA A 45 3.45 3.40 -9.25
CA ALA A 45 2.60 4.33 -8.52
C ALA A 45 1.12 3.90 -8.58
N PHE A 46 0.59 3.59 -9.76
CA PHE A 46 -0.78 3.07 -9.91
C PHE A 46 -1.05 1.87 -9.00
N ILE A 47 -0.15 0.88 -9.00
CA ILE A 47 -0.27 -0.31 -8.15
C ILE A 47 -0.21 0.08 -6.67
N GLY A 48 0.68 1.01 -6.28
CA GLY A 48 0.78 1.49 -4.90
C GLY A 48 -0.52 2.15 -4.40
N PHE A 49 -1.10 3.06 -5.17
CA PHE A 49 -2.37 3.70 -4.81
C PHE A 49 -3.53 2.70 -4.77
N LEU A 50 -3.56 1.74 -5.71
CA LEU A 50 -4.57 0.68 -5.73
C LEU A 50 -4.48 -0.19 -4.46
N LEU A 51 -3.28 -0.65 -4.10
CA LEU A 51 -3.07 -1.51 -2.93
C LEU A 51 -3.36 -0.76 -1.61
N LEU A 52 -2.99 0.52 -1.52
CA LEU A 52 -3.34 1.35 -0.36
C LEU A 52 -4.86 1.56 -0.24
N GLY A 53 -5.55 1.75 -1.36
CA GLY A 53 -7.02 1.83 -1.38
C GLY A 53 -7.68 0.57 -0.81
N ILE A 54 -7.24 -0.60 -1.27
CA ILE A 54 -7.70 -1.90 -0.76
C ILE A 54 -7.38 -2.06 0.74
N TYR A 55 -6.15 -1.72 1.14
CA TYR A 55 -5.71 -1.82 2.53
C TYR A 55 -6.54 -0.96 3.50
N LEU A 56 -6.97 0.22 3.07
CA LEU A 56 -7.76 1.14 3.89
C LEU A 56 -9.24 0.75 3.95
N ILE A 57 -9.85 0.37 2.82
CA ILE A 57 -11.26 -0.08 2.78
C ILE A 57 -11.48 -1.39 3.53
N THR A 58 -10.45 -2.21 3.72
CA THR A 58 -10.54 -3.44 4.52
C THR A 58 -10.42 -3.19 6.03
N ARG A 59 -10.08 -1.97 6.47
CA ARG A 59 -9.96 -1.63 7.91
C ARG A 59 -11.26 -1.79 8.72
N PRO A 60 -12.44 -1.37 8.23
CA PRO A 60 -13.68 -1.55 8.98
C PRO A 60 -14.00 -3.03 9.23
N PHE A 61 -13.60 -3.93 8.32
CA PHE A 61 -13.83 -5.37 8.47
C PHE A 61 -13.20 -5.91 9.76
N GLN A 62 -12.00 -5.43 10.11
CA GLN A 62 -11.36 -5.76 11.38
C GLN A 62 -12.21 -5.37 12.60
N ASN A 63 -12.90 -4.23 12.54
CA ASN A 63 -13.66 -3.69 13.67
C ASN A 63 -15.08 -4.25 13.76
N ILE A 64 -15.62 -4.76 12.64
CA ILE A 64 -16.97 -5.32 12.55
C ILE A 64 -16.98 -6.82 12.89
N LEU A 65 -15.85 -7.50 12.74
CA LEU A 65 -15.69 -8.94 13.01
C LEU A 65 -15.73 -9.30 14.51
N GLY A 66 -16.85 -9.02 15.18
CA GLY A 66 -17.23 -9.61 16.46
C GLY A 66 -16.14 -9.68 17.54
N PRO A 67 -16.20 -10.68 18.43
CA PRO A 67 -15.20 -10.86 19.47
C PRO A 67 -13.90 -11.48 18.94
N HIS A 68 -12.85 -11.39 19.76
CA HIS A 68 -11.57 -12.07 19.57
C HIS A 68 -11.80 -13.57 19.25
N PRO A 69 -11.11 -14.18 18.26
CA PRO A 69 -9.83 -13.79 17.64
C PRO A 69 -9.92 -13.18 16.23
N TYR A 70 -11.10 -13.06 15.64
CA TYR A 70 -11.25 -12.69 14.23
C TYR A 70 -10.67 -11.30 13.88
N PRO A 71 -10.83 -10.24 14.70
CA PRO A 71 -10.19 -8.95 14.46
C PRO A 71 -8.66 -9.04 14.46
N MET A 72 -8.09 -9.88 15.32
CA MET A 72 -6.64 -10.05 15.44
C MET A 72 -6.08 -10.71 14.17
N VAL A 73 -6.72 -11.78 13.68
CA VAL A 73 -6.31 -12.45 12.44
C VAL A 73 -6.33 -11.48 11.25
N VAL A 74 -7.40 -10.70 11.11
CA VAL A 74 -7.49 -9.70 10.03
C VAL A 74 -6.43 -8.62 10.19
N ASN A 75 -6.12 -8.19 11.41
CA ASN A 75 -5.02 -7.25 11.65
C ASN A 75 -3.67 -7.84 11.21
N CYS A 76 -3.36 -9.08 11.59
CA CYS A 76 -2.11 -9.74 11.23
C CYS A 76 -1.95 -9.87 9.72
N ILE A 77 -3.00 -10.31 9.02
CA ILE A 77 -2.99 -10.40 7.55
C ILE A 77 -2.77 -9.02 6.93
N ARG A 78 -3.51 -8.00 7.39
CA ARG A 78 -3.37 -6.62 6.87
C ARG A 78 -1.97 -6.08 7.08
N GLN A 79 -1.41 -6.22 8.28
CA GLN A 79 -0.06 -5.76 8.60
C GLN A 79 1.00 -6.51 7.81
N PHE A 80 0.83 -7.82 7.62
CA PHE A 80 1.71 -8.61 6.76
C PHE A 80 1.75 -8.08 5.33
N PHE A 81 0.60 -7.84 4.71
CA PHE A 81 0.54 -7.27 3.37
C PHE A 81 1.14 -5.86 3.31
N LEU A 82 0.90 -5.03 4.32
CA LEU A 82 1.46 -3.68 4.39
C LEU A 82 3.00 -3.72 4.40
N MET A 83 3.58 -4.55 5.27
CA MET A 83 5.03 -4.61 5.49
C MET A 83 5.76 -5.41 4.41
N ALA A 84 5.22 -6.56 3.98
CA ALA A 84 5.90 -7.45 3.04
C ALA A 84 5.73 -7.01 1.58
N ILE A 85 4.63 -6.34 1.23
CA ILE A 85 4.28 -6.08 -0.17
C ILE A 85 4.11 -4.57 -0.44
N ILE A 86 3.23 -3.88 0.29
CA ILE A 86 2.85 -2.51 -0.05
C ILE A 86 4.01 -1.54 0.19
N ALA A 87 4.57 -1.52 1.39
CA ALA A 87 5.66 -0.59 1.75
C ALA A 87 6.93 -0.81 0.90
N PRO A 88 7.43 -2.04 0.70
CA PRO A 88 8.56 -2.29 -0.20
C PRO A 88 8.27 -1.85 -1.64
N SER A 89 7.07 -2.13 -2.16
CA SER A 89 6.70 -1.73 -3.53
C SER A 89 6.67 -0.22 -3.72
N ILE A 90 6.22 0.53 -2.70
CA ILE A 90 6.25 2.00 -2.71
C ILE A 90 7.70 2.48 -2.66
N LEU A 91 8.52 1.94 -1.77
CA LEU A 91 9.92 2.31 -1.63
C LEU A 91 10.72 2.08 -2.93
N VAL A 92 10.55 0.91 -3.55
CA VAL A 92 11.14 0.59 -4.86
C VAL A 92 10.63 1.54 -5.94
N GLY A 93 9.34 1.90 -5.90
CA GLY A 93 8.76 2.91 -6.78
C GLY A 93 9.45 4.28 -6.64
N ILE A 94 9.69 4.71 -5.39
CA ILE A 94 10.41 5.96 -5.09
C ILE A 94 11.85 5.91 -5.59
N PHE A 95 12.57 4.80 -5.38
CA PHE A 95 13.94 4.66 -5.89
C PHE A 95 14.00 4.78 -7.41
N HIS A 96 13.08 4.15 -8.13
CA HIS A 96 13.03 4.24 -9.59
C HIS A 96 12.61 5.62 -10.09
N TRP A 97 11.81 6.35 -9.31
CA TRP A 97 11.45 7.72 -9.64
C TRP A 97 12.60 8.70 -9.40
N ALA A 98 13.30 8.57 -8.27
CA ALA A 98 14.43 9.44 -7.92
C ALA A 98 15.67 9.19 -8.81
N ALA A 99 15.87 7.95 -9.26
CA ALA A 99 17.01 7.58 -10.08
C ALA A 99 16.80 7.91 -11.58
N VAL A 100 16.71 9.21 -11.89
CA VAL A 100 16.44 9.72 -13.26
C VAL A 100 17.55 9.36 -14.26
N LYS A 101 18.79 9.16 -13.81
CA LYS A 101 19.96 8.86 -14.67
C LYS A 101 20.64 7.51 -14.40
N TRP A 102 20.37 6.88 -13.26
CA TRP A 102 21.09 5.68 -12.81
C TRP A 102 20.09 4.54 -12.62
N LYS A 103 20.43 3.32 -13.08
CA LYS A 103 19.61 2.16 -12.75
C LYS A 103 19.70 1.90 -11.25
N VAL A 104 18.56 1.76 -10.59
CA VAL A 104 18.49 1.30 -9.21
C VAL A 104 19.18 -0.07 -9.13
N PRO A 105 20.14 -0.28 -8.22
CA PRO A 105 20.78 -1.58 -8.05
C PRO A 105 19.72 -2.65 -7.74
N LYS A 106 19.76 -3.78 -8.43
CA LYS A 106 18.84 -4.92 -8.15
C LYS A 106 18.92 -5.36 -6.69
N ALA A 107 20.10 -5.24 -6.07
CA ALA A 107 20.29 -5.49 -4.65
C ALA A 107 19.36 -4.62 -3.78
N ALA A 108 19.21 -3.33 -4.07
CA ALA A 108 18.35 -2.44 -3.30
C ALA A 108 16.85 -2.82 -3.44
N GLU A 109 16.43 -3.23 -4.64
CA GLU A 109 15.07 -3.75 -4.85
C GLU A 109 14.83 -5.01 -4.03
N VAL A 110 15.71 -6.01 -4.13
CA VAL A 110 15.58 -7.27 -3.38
C VAL A 110 15.65 -7.02 -1.87
N SER A 111 16.58 -6.20 -1.39
CA SER A 111 16.72 -5.88 0.03
C SER A 111 15.46 -5.25 0.60
N SER A 112 14.79 -4.36 -0.13
CA SER A 112 13.54 -3.75 0.35
C SER A 112 12.44 -4.78 0.61
N TYR A 113 12.28 -5.77 -0.28
CA TYR A 113 11.29 -6.84 -0.11
C TYR A 113 11.70 -7.83 0.98
N VAL A 114 12.98 -8.18 1.08
CA VAL A 114 13.48 -9.08 2.14
C VAL A 114 13.29 -8.45 3.52
N ILE A 115 13.66 -7.18 3.70
CA ILE A 115 13.48 -6.47 4.96
C ILE A 115 12.00 -6.38 5.31
N GLY A 116 11.15 -6.00 4.35
CA GLY A 116 9.70 -5.92 4.56
C GLY A 116 9.09 -7.26 4.97
N PHE A 117 9.50 -8.35 4.35
CA PHE A 117 9.06 -9.70 4.70
C PHE A 117 9.53 -10.13 6.10
N LEU A 118 10.79 -9.86 6.46
CA LEU A 118 11.32 -10.15 7.79
C LEU A 118 10.57 -9.37 8.88
N MET A 119 10.29 -8.08 8.65
CA MET A 119 9.49 -7.26 9.58
C MET A 119 8.08 -7.83 9.74
N ALA A 120 7.47 -8.28 8.64
CA ALA A 120 6.15 -8.90 8.66
C ALA A 120 6.13 -10.21 9.46
N LEU A 121 7.18 -11.04 9.36
CA LEU A 121 7.32 -12.25 10.16
C LEU A 121 7.48 -11.95 11.65
N ILE A 122 8.34 -10.99 11.99
CA ILE A 122 8.52 -10.55 13.39
C ILE A 122 7.18 -10.10 13.98
N PHE A 123 6.39 -9.33 13.21
CA PHE A 123 5.07 -8.88 13.64
C PHE A 123 4.07 -10.03 13.87
N ILE A 124 4.14 -11.12 13.11
CA ILE A 124 3.23 -12.26 13.28
C ILE A 124 3.64 -13.15 14.46
N LEU A 125 4.94 -13.26 14.72
CA LEU A 125 5.49 -14.15 15.74
C LEU A 125 5.42 -13.59 17.17
N ILE A 126 5.28 -12.26 17.31
CA ILE A 126 5.10 -11.54 18.58
C ILE A 126 3.61 -11.35 18.87
#